data_AF-A0A348V6K6-F1
#
_entry.id   AF-A0A348V6K6-F1
#
_cell.length_a   1.000
_cell.length_b   1.000
_cell.length_c   1.000
_cell.angle_alpha   90.00
_cell.angle_beta   90.00
_cell.angle_gamma   90.00
#
_symmetry.space_group_name_H-M   'P 1'
#
loop_
_entity.id
_entity.type
_entity.pdbx_description
1 polymer ?
#
loop_
_entity_poly.entity_id
_entity_poly.type
_entity_poly.pdbx_seq_one_letter_code
_entity_poly.pdbx_strand_id
1 'polypeptide(L)'
;MSKMELLVLIGQRKQRYEGEHALEALAVIDEYGDDINPEYMKEQTIQYSSSDEFDALSVIRLSIDEPAVRSQLYPEAKTIPAEVV
;
A
#
# COMPACT_ATOMS: atom_id res chain seq x y z
N MET A 1 -13.17 8.63 -13.96
CA MET A 1 -12.82 8.63 -12.52
C MET A 1 -11.33 8.86 -12.43
N SER A 2 -10.87 9.79 -11.58
CA SER A 2 -9.43 10.04 -11.42
C SER A 2 -8.77 8.80 -10.82
N LYS A 3 -7.68 8.34 -11.43
CA LYS A 3 -6.89 7.21 -10.96
C LYS A 3 -5.57 7.75 -10.44
N MET A 4 -5.07 7.14 -9.37
CA MET A 4 -3.71 7.34 -8.88
C MET A 4 -2.97 6.01 -8.84
N GLU A 5 -1.63 6.03 -8.85
CA GLU A 5 -0.79 4.84 -8.86
C GLU A 5 0.02 4.72 -7.56
N LEU A 6 -0.11 3.59 -6.87
CA LEU A 6 0.77 3.27 -5.76
C LEU A 6 1.86 2.30 -6.20
N LEU A 7 3.10 2.62 -5.86
CA LEU A 7 4.19 1.65 -5.84
C LEU A 7 4.18 1.00 -4.45
N VAL A 8 4.01 -0.33 -4.43
CA VAL A 8 3.91 -1.10 -3.18
C VAL A 8 5.01 -2.15 -3.16
N LEU A 9 5.83 -2.12 -2.12
CA LEU A 9 6.80 -3.17 -1.83
C LEU A 9 6.07 -4.28 -1.09
N ILE A 10 5.97 -5.44 -1.73
CA ILE A 10 5.40 -6.66 -1.16
C ILE A 10 6.53 -7.64 -0.84
N GLY A 11 6.46 -8.28 0.31
CA GLY A 11 7.32 -9.39 0.68
C GLY A 11 6.53 -10.66 0.93
N GLN A 12 7.06 -11.79 0.45
CA GLN A 12 6.65 -13.11 0.94
C GLN A 12 7.55 -13.46 2.12
N ARG A 13 6.98 -13.54 3.32
CA ARG A 13 7.73 -13.96 4.51
C ARG A 13 8.20 -15.39 4.38
N LYS A 14 9.33 -15.70 5.01
CA LYS A 14 9.82 -17.07 5.17
C LYS A 14 8.77 -17.96 5.82
N GLN A 15 8.56 -19.13 5.23
CA GLN A 15 7.64 -20.12 5.77
C GLN A 15 8.12 -20.64 7.13
N ARG A 16 7.21 -20.71 8.10
CA ARG A 16 7.39 -21.40 9.39
C ARG A 16 6.87 -22.83 9.33
N TYR A 17 5.98 -23.12 8.39
CA TYR A 17 5.46 -24.45 8.08
C TYR A 17 5.11 -24.56 6.59
N GLU A 18 5.07 -25.78 6.07
CA GLU A 18 4.78 -26.05 4.66
C GLU A 18 3.39 -25.51 4.28
N GLY A 19 3.34 -24.72 3.21
CA GLY A 19 2.09 -24.09 2.73
C GLY A 19 1.73 -22.78 3.44
N GLU A 20 2.58 -22.25 4.32
CA GLU A 20 2.38 -20.89 4.82
C GLU A 20 2.59 -19.87 3.70
N HIS A 21 1.55 -19.08 3.43
CA HIS A 21 1.59 -17.96 2.50
C HIS A 21 1.30 -16.69 3.28
N ALA A 22 2.31 -15.86 3.46
CA ALA A 22 2.25 -14.65 4.27
C ALA A 22 2.84 -13.50 3.45
N LEU A 23 2.05 -13.05 2.47
CA LEU A 23 2.35 -11.84 1.72
C LEU A 23 2.08 -10.62 2.59
N GLU A 24 3.02 -9.69 2.61
CA GLU A 24 2.99 -8.51 3.46
C GLU A 24 3.32 -7.27 2.62
N ALA A 25 2.54 -6.19 2.80
CA ALA A 25 2.88 -4.88 2.26
C ALA A 25 3.80 -4.15 3.24
N LEU A 26 5.00 -3.81 2.78
CA LEU A 26 6.11 -3.36 3.63
C LEU A 26 6.37 -1.86 3.52
N ALA A 27 6.19 -1.31 2.32
CA ALA A 27 6.32 0.11 2.03
C ALA A 27 5.38 0.48 0.88
N VAL A 28 4.92 1.74 0.90
CA VAL A 28 3.99 2.28 -0.10
C VAL A 28 4.40 3.72 -0.37
N ILE A 29 4.43 4.08 -1.65
CA ILE A 29 4.56 5.46 -2.10
C ILE A 29 3.63 5.68 -3.31
N ASP A 30 3.10 6.90 -3.47
CA ASP A 30 2.36 7.27 -4.67
C ASP A 30 3.30 7.73 -5.79
N GLU A 31 2.77 7.92 -6.99
CA GLU A 31 3.55 8.35 -8.15
C GLU A 31 4.25 9.69 -7.92
N TYR A 32 3.62 10.62 -7.20
CA TYR A 32 4.18 11.93 -6.89
C TYR A 32 5.30 11.85 -5.85
N GLY A 33 5.14 11.00 -4.83
CA GLY A 33 6.16 10.74 -3.83
C GLY A 33 7.38 10.07 -4.44
N ASP A 34 7.20 9.13 -5.37
CA ASP A 34 8.30 8.47 -6.10
C ASP A 34 9.05 9.49 -6.97
N ASP A 35 8.34 10.42 -7.63
CA ASP A 35 8.98 11.51 -8.38
C ASP A 35 9.83 12.43 -7.48
N ILE A 36 9.37 12.68 -6.24
CA ILE A 36 10.10 13.52 -5.26
C ILE A 36 11.30 12.77 -4.65
N ASN A 37 11.15 11.48 -4.38
CA ASN A 37 12.19 10.63 -3.80
C ASN A 37 12.26 9.25 -4.48
N PRO A 38 12.88 9.16 -5.66
CA PRO A 38 12.90 7.92 -6.45
C PRO A 38 13.76 6.81 -5.83
N GLU A 39 14.61 7.15 -4.85
CA GLU A 39 15.42 6.15 -4.16
C GLU A 39 14.68 5.48 -3.00
N TYR A 40 13.54 6.03 -2.53
CA TYR A 40 12.79 5.52 -1.38
C TYR A 40 12.51 4.01 -1.48
N MET A 41 11.91 3.58 -2.60
CA MET A 41 11.52 2.17 -2.78
C MET A 41 12.74 1.24 -2.82
N LYS A 42 13.84 1.72 -3.39
CA LYS A 42 15.11 0.98 -3.44
C LYS A 42 15.73 0.86 -2.05
N GLU A 43 15.76 1.94 -1.27
CA GLU A 43 16.24 1.93 0.11
C GLU A 43 15.42 0.97 0.98
N GLN A 44 14.09 1.01 0.87
CA GLN A 44 13.21 0.07 1.57
C GLN A 44 13.47 -1.38 1.15
N THR A 45 13.63 -1.63 -0.16
CA THR A 45 13.94 -2.98 -0.66
C THR A 45 15.28 -3.51 -0.10
N ILE A 46 16.30 -2.66 0.00
CA ILE A 46 17.61 -3.01 0.60
C ILE A 46 17.45 -3.30 2.10
N GLN A 47 16.71 -2.45 2.81
CA GLN A 47 16.44 -2.64 4.24
C GLN A 47 15.77 -3.99 4.51
N TYR A 48 14.69 -4.30 3.79
CA TYR A 48 13.95 -5.55 4.01
C TYR A 48 14.68 -6.79 3.49
N SER A 49 15.43 -6.69 2.39
CA SER A 49 16.25 -7.82 1.92
C SER A 49 17.37 -8.18 2.90
N SER A 50 17.85 -7.20 3.69
CA SER A 50 18.85 -7.41 4.73
C SER A 50 18.31 -8.00 6.04
N SER A 51 16.97 -8.07 6.21
CA SER A 51 16.33 -8.53 7.45
C SER A 51 16.30 -10.05 7.63
N ASP A 52 16.58 -10.82 6.56
CA ASP A 52 16.46 -12.29 6.51
C ASP A 52 15.05 -12.83 6.85
N GLU A 53 14.02 -11.98 6.88
CA GLU A 53 12.64 -12.37 7.20
C GLU A 53 11.82 -12.83 5.98
N PHE A 54 12.29 -12.54 4.77
CA PHE A 54 11.54 -12.69 3.52
C PHE A 54 12.26 -13.64 2.54
N ASP A 55 11.48 -14.52 1.89
CA ASP A 55 11.95 -15.37 0.80
C ASP A 55 12.00 -14.61 -0.53
N ALA A 56 11.10 -13.64 -0.72
CA ALA A 56 11.01 -12.84 -1.92
C ALA A 56 10.48 -11.44 -1.61
N LEU A 57 10.95 -10.47 -2.38
CA LEU A 57 10.51 -9.08 -2.35
C LEU A 57 10.23 -8.62 -3.78
N SER A 58 9.19 -7.81 -3.97
CA SER A 58 8.85 -7.23 -5.26
C SER A 58 8.12 -5.91 -5.10
N VAL A 59 8.43 -4.94 -5.97
CA VAL A 59 7.66 -3.70 -6.08
C VAL A 59 6.61 -3.89 -7.18
N ILE A 60 5.34 -3.72 -6.82
CA ILE A 60 4.22 -3.78 -7.75
C ILE A 60 3.55 -2.41 -7.88
N ARG A 61 2.91 -2.16 -9.02
CA ARG A 61 2.12 -0.94 -9.25
C ARG A 61 0.63 -1.25 -9.13
N LEU A 62 -0.06 -0.49 -8.30
CA LEU A 62 -1.51 -0.62 -8.08
C LEU A 62 -2.20 0.68 -8.51
N SER A 63 -3.11 0.57 -9.48
CA SER A 63 -3.98 1.69 -9.84
C SER A 63 -5.21 1.69 -8.94
N ILE A 64 -5.44 2.79 -8.21
CA ILE A 64 -6.55 2.92 -7.27
C ILE A 64 -7.46 4.10 -7.62
N ASP A 65 -8.70 4.06 -7.12
CA ASP A 65 -9.68 5.11 -7.32
C ASP A 65 -9.45 6.24 -6.29
N GLU A 66 -8.83 7.33 -6.73
CA GLU A 66 -8.46 8.47 -5.87
C GLU A 66 -9.69 9.08 -5.15
N PRO A 67 -10.86 9.28 -5.80
CA PRO A 67 -12.07 9.73 -5.10
C PRO A 67 -12.51 8.78 -3.97
N ALA A 68 -12.38 7.46 -4.15
CA ALA A 68 -12.70 6.50 -3.11
C ALA A 68 -11.76 6.65 -1.91
N VAL A 69 -10.46 6.79 -2.14
CA VAL A 69 -9.47 7.07 -1.07
C VAL A 69 -9.81 8.37 -0.35
N ARG A 70 -10.04 9.46 -1.11
CA ARG A 70 -10.39 10.77 -0.54
C ARG A 70 -11.67 10.71 0.30
N SER A 71 -12.66 9.91 -0.10
CA SER A 71 -13.90 9.74 0.68
C SER A 71 -13.67 9.06 2.04
N GLN A 72 -12.64 8.20 2.15
CA GLN A 72 -12.25 7.58 3.42
C GLN A 72 -11.47 8.55 4.31
N LEU A 73 -10.61 9.40 3.71
CA LEU A 73 -9.81 10.39 4.44
C LEU A 73 -10.63 11.60 4.90
N TYR A 74 -11.58 12.02 4.07
CA TYR A 74 -12.47 13.16 4.31
C TYR A 74 -13.92 12.68 4.23
N PRO A 75 -14.39 11.90 5.21
CA PRO A 75 -15.77 11.47 5.23
C PRO A 75 -16.65 12.71 5.37
N GLU A 76 -17.46 13.01 4.35
CA GLU A 76 -18.51 14.00 4.51
C GLU A 76 -19.42 13.55 5.64
N ALA A 77 -19.77 14.46 6.55
CA ALA A 77 -20.75 14.20 7.58
C ALA A 77 -22.05 13.80 6.89
N LYS A 78 -22.40 12.50 6.93
CA LYS A 78 -23.69 12.02 6.46
C LYS A 78 -24.76 12.70 7.30
N THR A 79 -25.40 13.71 6.74
CA THR A 79 -26.60 14.31 7.31
C THR A 79 -27.64 13.20 7.36
N ILE A 80 -27.97 12.72 8.56
CA ILE A 80 -29.07 11.79 8.75
C ILE A 80 -30.31 12.68 8.85
N PRO A 81 -31.22 12.69 7.86
CA PRO A 81 -32.47 13.42 8.01
C PRO A 81 -33.24 12.76 9.17
N ALA A 82 -33.43 13.51 10.25
CA ALA A 82 -34.30 13.09 11.33
C ALA A 82 -35.74 13.27 10.86
N GLU A 83 -36.49 12.17 10.75
CA GLU A 83 -37.93 12.20 10.58
C GLU A 83 -38.55 12.14 11.98
N VAL A 84 -39.21 13.24 12.40
CA VAL A 84 -39.98 13.27 13.64
C VAL A 84 -41.31 12.59 13.35
N VAL A 85 -41.52 11.40 13.93
CA VAL A 85 -42.76 10.62 13.85
C VAL A 85 -43.70 10.99 15.00
#